data_AF-A0A091AF92-F1
#
_entry.id   AF-A0A091AF92-F1
#
_cell.length_a   1.000
_cell.length_b   1.000
_cell.length_c   1.000
_cell.angle_alpha   90.00
_cell.angle_beta   90.00
_cell.angle_gamma   90.00
#
_symmetry.space_group_name_H-M   'P 1'
#
loop_
_entity.id
_entity.type
_entity.pdbx_description
1 polymer ?
#
loop_
_entity_poly.entity_id
_entity_poly.type
_entity_poly.pdbx_seq_one_letter_code
_entity_poly.pdbx_strand_id
1 'polypeptide(L)'
;LANGIWGTLAVGLFAVDKITGTATGNGLFFGGGFKLLGAQAIGVVAVGAFTFCAALLVWFLIKQALGLRVSREEEIAGLDLGEHGSKAYPDFQGFLTK
;
A
#
# COMPACT_ATOMS: atom_id res chain seq x y z
N LEU A 1 0.19 -3.07 3.75
CA LEU A 1 -1.21 -2.70 4.11
C LEU A 1 -1.64 -3.33 5.44
N ALA A 2 -1.71 -4.67 5.55
CA ALA A 2 -2.22 -5.36 6.73
C ALA A 2 -1.58 -4.93 8.06
N ASN A 3 -0.26 -4.81 8.12
CA ASN A 3 0.45 -4.38 9.33
C ASN A 3 0.11 -2.95 9.77
N GLY A 4 -0.16 -2.06 8.82
CA GLY A 4 -0.56 -0.68 9.11
C GLY A 4 -1.98 -0.62 9.69
N ILE A 5 -2.93 -1.35 9.08
CA ILE A 5 -4.30 -1.48 9.58
C ILE A 5 -4.30 -2.01 11.01
N TRP A 6 -3.55 -3.09 11.25
CA TRP A 6 -3.41 -3.66 12.58
C TRP A 6 -2.84 -2.65 13.58
N GLY A 7 -1.77 -1.94 13.22
CA GLY A 7 -1.19 -0.91 14.08
C GLY A 7 -2.20 0.18 14.47
N THR A 8 -2.97 0.70 13.52
CA THR A 8 -4.00 1.71 13.79
C THR A 8 -5.10 1.20 14.72
N LEU A 9 -5.57 -0.03 14.53
CA LEU A 9 -6.57 -0.65 15.41
C LEU A 9 -6.01 -0.97 16.80
N ALA A 10 -4.73 -1.38 16.89
CA ALA A 10 -4.07 -1.66 18.15
C ALA A 10 -4.00 -0.43 19.06
N VAL A 11 -3.88 0.78 18.51
CA VAL A 11 -4.03 2.03 19.29
C VAL A 11 -5.40 2.09 19.96
N GLY A 12 -6.48 1.75 19.25
CA GLY A 12 -7.83 1.72 19.79
C GLY A 12 -8.05 0.69 20.90
N LEU A 13 -7.24 -0.38 20.93
CA LEU A 13 -7.32 -1.45 21.92
C LEU A 13 -6.46 -1.16 23.16
N PHE A 14 -5.21 -0.73 22.93
CA PHE A 14 -4.16 -0.74 23.93
C PHE A 14 -3.66 0.64 24.37
N ALA A 15 -4.17 1.75 23.81
CA ALA A 15 -3.72 3.07 24.23
C ALA A 15 -3.96 3.32 25.73
N VAL A 16 -3.04 4.02 26.36
CA VAL A 16 -3.23 4.56 27.71
C VAL A 16 -2.82 6.02 27.66
N ASP A 17 -3.80 6.91 27.81
CA ASP A 17 -3.61 8.35 27.63
C ASP A 17 -2.52 8.90 28.54
N LYS A 18 -2.48 8.45 29.80
CA LYS A 18 -1.47 8.88 30.78
C LYS A 18 -0.04 8.44 30.49
N ILE A 19 0.18 7.50 29.57
CA ILE A 19 1.53 7.01 29.23
C ILE A 19 2.15 7.86 28.13
N THR A 20 1.42 8.08 27.03
CA THR A 20 1.96 8.79 25.87
C THR A 20 1.51 10.24 25.78
N GLY A 21 0.42 10.63 26.44
CA GLY A 21 -0.17 11.97 26.38
C GLY A 21 -0.69 12.39 25.00
N THR A 22 -0.68 11.47 24.03
CA THR A 22 -1.04 11.70 22.63
C THR A 22 -2.36 11.04 22.24
N ALA A 23 -2.89 10.16 23.09
CA ALA A 23 -4.15 9.49 22.85
C ALA A 23 -5.31 10.37 23.33
N THR A 24 -6.42 10.43 22.60
CA THR A 24 -7.61 11.18 23.01
C THR A 24 -8.52 10.36 23.94
N GLY A 25 -7.90 9.58 24.81
CA GLY A 25 -8.53 8.63 25.72
C GLY A 25 -7.80 7.29 25.81
N ASN A 26 -8.23 6.44 26.75
CA ASN A 26 -7.71 5.08 26.86
C ASN A 26 -8.29 4.17 25.77
N GLY A 27 -7.57 3.10 25.46
CA GLY A 27 -8.03 2.02 24.61
C GLY A 27 -9.08 1.16 25.31
N LEU A 28 -9.73 0.31 24.53
CA LEU A 28 -10.83 -0.55 24.98
C LEU A 28 -10.44 -1.39 26.20
N PHE A 29 -9.24 -1.97 26.21
CA PHE A 29 -8.78 -2.84 27.30
C PHE A 29 -8.34 -2.08 28.56
N PHE A 30 -8.25 -0.75 28.48
CA PHE A 30 -7.85 0.13 29.59
C PHE A 30 -9.00 1.05 30.04
N GLY A 31 -10.25 0.63 29.80
CA GLY A 31 -11.44 1.30 30.31
C GLY A 31 -11.89 2.55 29.55
N GLY A 32 -11.32 2.84 28.38
CA GLY A 32 -11.73 3.99 27.55
C GLY A 32 -12.98 3.75 26.68
N GLY A 33 -13.56 2.55 26.73
CA GLY A 33 -14.74 2.17 25.97
C GLY A 33 -14.50 2.09 24.46
N PHE A 34 -15.58 2.13 23.66
CA PHE A 34 -15.51 1.95 22.20
C PHE A 34 -15.19 3.23 21.41
N LYS A 35 -15.08 4.39 22.07
CA LYS A 35 -14.88 5.67 21.39
C LYS A 35 -13.59 5.70 20.57
N LEU A 36 -12.46 5.36 21.21
CA LEU A 36 -11.16 5.39 20.56
C LEU A 36 -11.04 4.33 19.47
N LEU A 37 -11.47 3.09 19.76
CA LEU A 37 -11.47 2.01 18.78
C LEU A 37 -12.33 2.33 17.55
N GLY A 38 -13.53 2.88 17.75
CA GLY A 38 -14.40 3.31 16.67
C GLY A 38 -13.77 4.40 15.81
N ALA A 39 -13.15 5.41 16.43
CA ALA A 39 -12.44 6.46 15.70
C ALA A 39 -11.29 5.90 14.85
N GLN A 40 -10.49 4.98 15.40
CA GLN A 40 -9.40 4.33 14.67
C GLN A 40 -9.91 3.47 13.51
N ALA A 41 -11.00 2.73 13.69
CA ALA A 41 -11.64 1.94 12.63
C ALA A 41 -12.17 2.81 11.49
N ILE A 42 -12.85 3.92 11.82
CA ILE A 42 -13.30 4.90 10.82
C ILE A 42 -12.09 5.49 10.08
N GLY A 43 -11.01 5.82 10.79
CA GLY A 43 -9.77 6.31 10.18
C GLY A 43 -9.19 5.35 9.16
N VAL A 44 -9.12 4.05 9.48
CA VAL A 44 -8.67 3.01 8.53
C VAL A 44 -9.53 2.99 7.27
N VAL A 45 -10.85 2.99 7.41
CA VAL A 45 -11.78 2.94 6.27
C VAL A 45 -11.70 4.22 5.45
N ALA A 46 -11.65 5.38 6.08
CA ALA A 46 -11.58 6.68 5.41
C ALA A 46 -10.30 6.83 4.59
N VAL A 47 -9.14 6.50 5.18
CA VAL A 47 -7.85 6.54 4.47
C VAL A 47 -7.82 5.48 3.38
N GLY A 48 -8.33 4.27 3.65
CA GLY A 48 -8.41 3.20 2.65
C GLY A 48 -9.25 3.60 1.43
N ALA A 49 -10.44 4.16 1.66
CA ALA A 49 -11.33 4.61 0.60
C ALA A 49 -10.70 5.77 -0.19
N PHE A 50 -10.14 6.77 0.48
CA PHE A 50 -9.48 7.89 -0.18
C PHE A 50 -8.31 7.44 -1.04
N THR A 51 -7.38 6.66 -0.47
CA THR A 51 -6.17 6.21 -1.17
C THR A 51 -6.51 5.29 -2.34
N PHE A 52 -7.47 4.38 -2.19
CA PHE A 52 -7.93 3.53 -3.28
C PHE A 52 -8.55 4.33 -4.42
N CYS A 53 -9.49 5.23 -4.13
CA CYS A 53 -10.16 6.04 -5.14
C CYS A 53 -9.18 6.99 -5.83
N ALA A 54 -8.30 7.65 -5.08
CA ALA A 54 -7.30 8.56 -5.62
C ALA A 54 -6.30 7.80 -6.51
N ALA A 55 -5.78 6.67 -6.05
CA ALA A 55 -4.89 5.84 -6.86
C ALA A 55 -5.59 5.36 -8.13
N LEU A 56 -6.81 4.82 -8.01
CA LEU A 56 -7.60 4.34 -9.14
C LEU A 56 -7.78 5.45 -10.19
N LEU A 57 -8.15 6.65 -9.76
CA LEU A 57 -8.34 7.80 -10.64
C LEU A 57 -7.04 8.15 -11.37
N VAL A 58 -5.94 8.31 -10.62
CA VAL A 58 -4.64 8.68 -11.21
C VAL A 58 -4.16 7.62 -12.19
N TRP A 59 -4.19 6.34 -11.80
CA TRP A 59 -3.79 5.24 -12.67
C TRP A 59 -4.67 5.13 -13.90
N PHE A 60 -5.98 5.34 -13.76
CA PHE A 60 -6.90 5.36 -14.90
C PHE A 60 -6.57 6.48 -15.89
N LEU A 61 -6.30 7.70 -15.40
CA LEU A 61 -5.93 8.82 -16.25
C LEU A 61 -4.61 8.57 -17.00
N ILE A 62 -3.59 8.03 -16.32
CA ILE A 62 -2.32 7.67 -16.96
C ILE A 62 -2.53 6.58 -18.02
N LYS A 63 -3.35 5.58 -17.71
CA LYS A 63 -3.69 4.50 -18.67
C LYS A 63 -4.27 5.06 -19.97
N GLN A 64 -5.15 6.05 -19.88
CA GLN A 64 -5.77 6.65 -21.06
C GLN A 64 -4.83 7.60 -21.81
N ALA A 65 -3.95 8.31 -21.11
CA ALA A 65 -3.06 9.29 -21.71
C ALA A 65 -1.79 8.69 -22.32
N LEU A 66 -1.15 7.73 -21.63
CA LEU A 66 0.19 7.23 -21.94
C LEU A 66 0.26 5.70 -22.05
N GLY A 67 -0.69 4.99 -21.45
CA GLY A 67 -0.57 3.55 -21.20
C GLY A 67 0.23 3.26 -19.92
N LEU A 68 -0.10 2.16 -19.24
CA LEU A 68 0.52 1.77 -17.96
C LEU A 68 1.50 0.61 -18.05
N ARG A 69 1.39 -0.20 -19.10
CA ARG A 69 2.14 -1.44 -19.26
C ARG A 69 2.58 -1.55 -20.71
N VAL A 70 3.81 -2.00 -20.91
CA VAL A 70 4.37 -2.27 -22.23
C VAL A 70 3.59 -3.35 -22.98
N SER A 71 3.86 -3.49 -24.28
CA SER A 71 3.29 -4.59 -25.07
C SER A 71 3.68 -5.96 -24.50
N ARG A 72 2.89 -6.99 -24.79
CA ARG A 72 3.17 -8.35 -24.30
C ARG A 72 4.49 -8.88 -24.85
N GLU A 73 4.80 -8.53 -26.10
CA GLU A 73 6.03 -8.91 -26.79
C GLU A 73 7.25 -8.30 -26.10
N GLU A 74 7.18 -7.03 -25.73
CA GLU A 74 8.24 -6.31 -25.01
C GLU A 74 8.38 -6.79 -23.56
N GLU A 75 7.27 -7.13 -22.89
CA GLU A 75 7.30 -7.73 -21.56
C GLU A 75 8.02 -9.10 -21.55
N ILE A 76 7.85 -9.90 -22.61
CA ILE A 76 8.53 -11.19 -22.76
C ILE A 76 10.00 -11.01 -23.12
N ALA A 77 10.33 -10.06 -24.00
CA ALA A 77 11.71 -9.76 -24.39
C ALA A 77 12.55 -9.18 -23.23
N GLY A 78 11.89 -8.55 -22.25
CA GLY A 78 12.49 -7.90 -21.10
C GLY A 78 12.71 -6.41 -21.33
N LEU A 79 12.28 -5.59 -20.36
CA LEU A 79 12.33 -4.13 -20.45
C LEU A 79 13.77 -3.57 -20.47
N ASP A 80 14.75 -4.30 -19.96
CA ASP A 80 16.16 -3.88 -20.00
C ASP A 80 16.62 -3.63 -21.45
N LEU A 81 16.20 -4.47 -22.40
CA LEU A 81 16.59 -4.33 -23.81
C LEU A 81 15.86 -3.16 -24.49
N GLY A 82 14.57 -3.00 -24.21
CA GLY A 82 13.71 -1.97 -24.82
C GLY A 82 13.95 -0.57 -24.26
N GLU A 83 14.10 -0.43 -22.94
CA GLU A 83 14.23 0.87 -22.28
C GLU A 83 15.67 1.26 -21.95
N HIS A 84 16.55 0.29 -21.69
CA HIS A 84 17.92 0.54 -21.18
C HIS A 84 19.02 0.10 -22.16
N GLY A 85 18.65 -0.48 -23.32
CA GLY A 85 19.58 -0.85 -24.41
C GLY A 85 20.66 -1.87 -24.01
N SER A 86 20.50 -2.55 -22.88
CA SER A 86 21.50 -3.43 -22.31
C SER A 86 20.82 -4.60 -21.58
N LYS A 87 21.56 -5.70 -21.37
CA LYS A 87 21.07 -6.81 -20.54
C LYS A 87 21.70 -6.69 -19.17
N ALA A 88 20.90 -6.67 -18.11
CA ALA A 88 21.42 -6.66 -16.74
C ALA A 88 22.27 -7.91 -16.43
N TYR A 89 21.91 -9.06 -17.03
CA TYR A 89 22.60 -10.34 -16.83
C TYR A 89 22.85 -11.07 -18.16
N PRO A 90 23.97 -10.81 -18.85
CA PRO A 90 24.26 -11.42 -20.15
C PRO A 90 24.41 -12.96 -20.09
N ASP A 91 24.84 -13.53 -18.96
CA ASP A 91 25.19 -14.96 -18.83
C ASP A 91 24.07 -15.88 -18.34
N PHE A 92 22.95 -15.35 -17.80
CA PHE A 92 21.91 -16.16 -17.15
C PHE A 92 20.68 -16.46 -18.02
N GLN A 93 20.43 -15.71 -19.09
CA GLN A 93 19.23 -15.88 -19.94
C GLN A 93 19.37 -17.02 -20.98
N GLY A 94 20.54 -17.63 -21.13
CA GLY A 94 20.77 -18.74 -22.08
C GLY A 94 20.16 -20.09 -21.72
N PHE A 95 19.52 -20.23 -20.54
CA PHE A 95 18.92 -21.49 -20.09
C PHE A 95 17.45 -21.69 -20.49
N LEU A 96 16.77 -20.67 -20.99
CA LEU A 96 15.35 -20.75 -21.42
C LEU A 96 15.19 -20.93 -22.94
N THR A 97 16.28 -20.97 -23.70
CA THR A 97 16.30 -21.13 -25.17
C THR A 97 16.80 -22.50 -25.63
N LYS A 98 16.63 -23.56 -24.83
CA LYS A 98 16.66 -24.94 -25.33
C LYS A 98 15.30 -25.59 -25.27
#